data_AF-A0A0E9WXR3-F1
#
_entry.id   AF-A0A0E9WXR3-F1
#
_cell.length_a   1.000
_cell.length_b   1.000
_cell.length_c   1.000
_cell.angle_alpha   90.00
_cell.angle_beta   90.00
_cell.angle_gamma   90.00
#
_symmetry.space_group_name_H-M   'P 1'
#
loop_
_entity.id
_entity.type
_entity.pdbx_description
1 polymer ?
#
loop_
_entity_poly.entity_id
_entity_poly.type
_entity_poly.pdbx_seq_one_letter_code
_entity_poly.pdbx_strand_id
1 'polypeptide(L)'
;MVMLEWIANPLNDMYADAVTTVVLEVQSNPKAQKVMSSSEEAMDMDVYRKRLELMLQDMFGEDCVDFKDEKNISVTVDGKTAYICLETRNVDYEEGSADDESLKEMVELAVQRLYDALNPTL
;
A
#
# COMPACT_ATOMS: atom_id res chain seq x y z
N MET A 1 12.67 -12.56 -39.19
CA MET A 1 11.81 -13.61 -38.63
C MET A 1 12.70 -14.47 -37.75
N VAL A 2 12.47 -14.50 -36.44
CA VAL A 2 13.24 -15.30 -35.48
C VAL A 2 12.37 -16.48 -35.08
N MET A 3 12.89 -17.69 -35.20
CA MET A 3 12.21 -18.92 -34.81
C MET A 3 12.74 -19.33 -33.44
N LEU A 4 11.86 -19.37 -32.44
CA LEU A 4 12.19 -19.90 -31.12
C LEU A 4 11.86 -21.39 -31.13
N GLU A 5 12.90 -22.21 -31.02
CA GLU A 5 12.78 -23.64 -30.79
C GLU A 5 12.51 -23.87 -29.30
N TRP A 6 11.33 -24.39 -28.98
CA TRP A 6 10.98 -24.79 -27.61
C TRP A 6 11.20 -26.29 -27.49
N ILE A 7 12.24 -26.68 -26.75
CA ILE A 7 12.51 -28.10 -26.46
C ILE A 7 11.79 -28.42 -25.14
N ALA A 8 10.64 -29.06 -25.23
CA ALA A 8 9.98 -29.62 -24.06
C ALA A 8 10.83 -30.78 -23.52
N ASN A 9 11.23 -30.70 -22.25
CA ASN A 9 12.02 -31.72 -21.59
C ASN A 9 11.21 -32.29 -20.42
N PRO A 10 10.76 -33.56 -20.49
CA PRO A 10 9.89 -34.15 -19.48
C PRO A 10 10.53 -34.18 -18.08
N LEU A 11 11.87 -34.19 -17.98
CA LEU A 11 12.54 -34.04 -16.69
C LEU A 11 12.38 -32.62 -16.13
N ASN A 12 12.54 -31.60 -16.98
CA ASN A 12 12.41 -30.20 -16.57
C ASN A 12 10.98 -29.87 -16.15
N ASP A 13 9.99 -30.39 -16.88
CA ASP A 13 8.58 -30.22 -16.56
C ASP A 13 8.24 -30.87 -15.21
N MET A 14 8.78 -32.07 -14.95
CA MET A 14 8.61 -32.74 -13.66
C MET A 14 9.24 -31.95 -12.50
N TYR A 15 10.40 -31.31 -12.70
CA TYR A 15 11.00 -30.42 -11.70
C TYR A 15 10.14 -29.16 -11.48
N ALA A 16 9.62 -28.56 -12.54
CA ALA A 16 8.75 -27.39 -12.45
C ALA A 16 7.44 -27.72 -11.70
N ASP A 17 6.82 -28.87 -11.96
CA ASP A 17 5.61 -29.33 -11.27
C ASP A 17 5.86 -29.59 -9.78
N ALA A 18 7.01 -30.17 -9.43
CA ALA A 18 7.39 -30.41 -8.05
C ALA A 18 7.55 -29.09 -7.27
N VAL A 19 8.26 -28.10 -7.85
CA VAL A 19 8.41 -26.77 -7.23
C VAL A 19 7.05 -26.09 -7.09
N THR A 20 6.20 -26.14 -8.13
CA THR A 20 4.87 -25.54 -8.10
C THR A 20 4.00 -26.17 -7.02
N THR A 21 4.07 -27.49 -6.86
CA THR A 21 3.34 -28.23 -5.81
C THR A 21 3.75 -27.75 -4.42
N VAL A 22 5.06 -27.60 -4.15
CA VAL A 22 5.56 -27.12 -2.86
C VAL A 22 5.10 -25.69 -2.57
N VAL A 23 5.14 -24.81 -3.58
CA VAL A 23 4.66 -23.42 -3.43
C VAL A 23 3.17 -23.40 -3.09
N LEU A 24 2.35 -24.17 -3.82
CA LEU A 24 0.91 -24.25 -3.56
C LEU A 24 0.62 -24.86 -2.18
N GLU A 25 1.36 -25.88 -1.77
CA GLU A 25 1.20 -26.52 -0.46
C GLU A 25 1.51 -25.54 0.68
N VAL A 26 2.60 -24.78 0.57
CA VAL A 26 2.97 -23.74 1.53
C VAL A 26 1.93 -22.62 1.60
N GLN A 27 1.41 -22.15 0.46
CA GLN A 27 0.35 -21.14 0.41
C GLN A 27 -0.97 -21.65 0.98
N SER A 28 -1.29 -22.92 0.75
CA SER A 28 -2.52 -23.55 1.24
C SER A 28 -2.51 -23.88 2.72
N ASN A 29 -1.32 -23.85 3.37
CA ASN A 29 -1.17 -24.22 4.77
C ASN A 29 -1.23 -22.97 5.68
N PRO A 30 -2.34 -22.73 6.39
CA PRO A 30 -2.51 -21.54 7.23
C PRO A 30 -1.51 -21.49 8.40
N LYS A 31 -0.93 -22.64 8.81
CA LYS A 31 0.11 -22.66 9.84
C LYS A 31 1.49 -22.23 9.32
N ALA A 32 1.79 -22.49 8.03
CA ALA A 32 3.02 -22.03 7.40
C ALA A 32 2.98 -20.53 7.09
N GLN A 33 1.82 -20.03 6.63
CA GLN A 33 1.58 -18.58 6.52
C GLN A 33 1.76 -17.87 7.86
N LYS A 34 1.31 -18.47 8.97
CA LYS A 34 1.43 -17.87 10.31
C LYS A 34 2.88 -17.71 10.80
N VAL A 35 3.82 -18.49 10.26
CA VAL A 35 5.26 -18.36 10.56
C VAL A 35 5.89 -17.27 9.70
N MET A 36 5.47 -17.10 8.44
CA MET A 36 5.87 -15.94 7.63
C MET A 36 5.32 -14.62 8.16
N SER A 37 4.08 -14.61 8.65
CA SER A 37 3.48 -13.44 9.30
C SER A 37 3.97 -13.22 10.74
N SER A 38 4.80 -14.11 11.30
CA SER A 38 5.37 -13.92 12.64
C SER A 38 6.57 -12.97 12.67
N SER A 39 7.00 -12.51 11.50
CA SER A 39 7.82 -11.30 11.36
C SER A 39 6.94 -10.11 10.97
N GLU A 40 5.80 -9.94 11.66
CA GLU A 40 5.21 -8.62 11.84
C GLU A 40 6.21 -7.81 12.68
N GLU A 41 7.29 -7.33 12.04
CA GLU A 41 7.91 -6.09 12.47
C GLU A 41 6.77 -5.08 12.40
N ALA A 42 6.18 -4.78 13.55
CA ALA A 42 5.13 -3.79 13.69
C ALA A 42 5.56 -2.61 12.84
N MET A 43 4.76 -2.34 11.81
CA MET A 43 5.02 -1.31 10.81
C MET A 43 5.61 -0.09 11.51
N ASP A 44 6.82 0.31 11.11
CA ASP A 44 7.42 1.49 11.71
C ASP A 44 6.56 2.69 11.30
N MET A 45 5.70 3.12 12.22
CA MET A 45 4.73 4.19 11.99
C MET A 45 5.43 5.49 11.64
N ASP A 46 6.70 5.66 12.05
CA ASP A 46 7.51 6.81 11.66
C ASP A 46 7.91 6.74 10.18
N VAL A 47 8.22 5.54 9.66
CA VAL A 47 8.48 5.33 8.22
C VAL A 47 7.21 5.53 7.40
N TYR A 48 6.08 5.01 7.88
CA TYR A 48 4.78 5.21 7.22
C TYR A 48 4.43 6.70 7.12
N ARG A 49 4.52 7.41 8.25
CA ARG A 49 4.28 8.86 8.34
C ARG A 49 5.15 9.64 7.36
N LYS A 50 6.46 9.40 7.39
CA LYS A 50 7.42 10.14 6.56
C LYS A 50 7.22 9.89 5.07
N ARG A 51 6.83 8.67 4.68
CA ARG A 51 6.52 8.36 3.28
C ARG A 51 5.18 8.93 2.83
N LEU A 52 4.19 8.97 3.71
CA LEU A 52 2.89 9.56 3.42
C LEU A 52 3.01 11.05 3.18
N GLU A 53 3.79 11.73 4.02
CA GLU A 53 4.14 13.14 3.84
C GLU A 53 4.80 13.39 2.48
N LEU A 54 5.86 12.64 2.16
CA LEU A 54 6.61 12.80 0.91
C LEU A 54 5.73 12.57 -0.33
N MET A 55 4.83 11.59 -0.27
CA MET A 55 3.90 11.29 -1.36
C MET A 55 2.83 12.38 -1.52
N LEU A 56 2.26 12.88 -0.41
CA LEU A 56 1.27 13.95 -0.46
C LEU A 56 1.90 15.27 -0.93
N GLN A 57 3.14 15.56 -0.52
CA GLN A 57 3.90 16.73 -1.01
C GLN A 57 4.22 16.61 -2.50
N ASP A 58 4.56 15.41 -3.00
CA ASP A 58 4.78 15.18 -4.44
C ASP A 58 3.48 15.33 -5.27
N MET A 59 2.33 14.91 -4.71
CA MET A 59 1.04 15.01 -5.38
C MET A 59 0.43 16.41 -5.37
N PHE A 60 0.47 17.10 -4.22
CA PHE A 60 -0.26 18.35 -3.99
C PHE A 60 0.65 19.59 -3.84
N GLY A 61 1.95 19.39 -3.63
CA GLY A 61 2.93 20.44 -3.36
C GLY A 61 3.23 20.59 -1.86
N GLU A 62 4.44 21.08 -1.55
CA GLU A 62 4.94 21.26 -0.19
C GLU A 62 4.13 22.29 0.61
N ASP A 63 3.62 23.34 -0.05
CA ASP A 63 2.81 24.39 0.55
C ASP A 63 1.37 23.94 0.92
N CYS A 64 0.95 22.78 0.44
CA CYS A 64 -0.42 22.27 0.59
C CYS A 64 -0.55 21.23 1.70
N VAL A 65 0.56 20.81 2.33
CA VAL A 65 0.58 19.73 3.33
C VAL A 65 1.09 20.28 4.65
N ASP A 66 0.19 20.38 5.63
CA ASP A 66 0.49 20.86 6.97
C ASP A 66 0.50 19.73 7.99
N PHE A 67 1.51 19.73 8.85
CA PHE A 67 1.62 18.81 9.97
C PHE A 67 1.04 19.46 11.23
N LYS A 68 -0.18 19.08 11.63
CA LYS A 68 -0.81 19.62 12.85
C LYS A 68 -0.28 18.98 14.13
N ASP A 69 -0.22 17.64 14.16
CA ASP A 69 0.17 16.85 15.34
C ASP A 69 0.95 15.62 14.88
N GLU A 70 1.74 14.97 15.75
CA GLU A 70 2.51 13.75 15.43
C GLU A 70 1.68 12.62 14.77
N LYS A 71 0.35 12.68 14.91
CA LYS A 71 -0.62 11.68 14.48
C LYS A 71 -1.56 12.14 13.37
N ASN A 72 -1.54 13.42 12.98
CA ASN A 72 -2.53 14.00 12.09
C ASN A 72 -1.89 14.89 11.02
N ILE A 73 -2.21 14.62 9.77
CA ILE A 73 -1.78 15.40 8.60
C ILE A 73 -2.99 16.15 8.06
N SER A 74 -2.84 17.41 7.72
CA SER A 74 -3.84 18.18 6.98
C SER A 74 -3.34 18.50 5.59
N VAL A 75 -4.19 18.29 4.58
CA VAL A 75 -3.91 18.68 3.20
C VAL A 75 -4.92 19.74 2.79
N THR A 76 -4.44 20.92 2.43
CA THR A 76 -5.29 22.04 1.99
C THR A 76 -5.05 22.31 0.52
N VAL A 77 -6.10 22.15 -0.30
CA VAL A 77 -6.08 22.44 -1.74
C VAL A 77 -7.22 23.40 -2.05
N ASP A 78 -6.94 24.53 -2.71
CA ASP A 78 -7.95 25.53 -3.10
C ASP A 78 -8.90 25.98 -1.97
N GLY A 79 -8.38 26.09 -0.74
CA GLY A 79 -9.14 26.52 0.45
C GLY A 79 -9.98 25.42 1.10
N LYS A 80 -9.86 24.17 0.65
CA LYS A 80 -10.52 22.99 1.24
C LYS A 80 -9.51 22.15 1.97
N THR A 81 -9.81 21.75 3.20
CA THR A 81 -8.87 21.03 4.06
C THR A 81 -9.35 19.61 4.33
N ALA A 82 -8.51 18.63 3.98
CA ALA A 82 -8.64 17.22 4.32
C ALA A 82 -7.80 16.91 5.55
N TYR A 83 -8.34 16.16 6.50
CA TYR A 83 -7.67 15.76 7.74
C TYR A 83 -7.46 14.25 7.74
N ILE A 84 -6.21 13.81 7.74
CA ILE A 84 -5.84 12.40 7.76
C ILE A 84 -5.36 12.03 9.16
N CYS A 85 -6.02 11.05 9.77
CA CYS A 85 -5.57 10.45 11.02
C CYS A 85 -4.68 9.23 10.74
N LEU A 86 -3.41 9.27 11.14
CA LEU A 86 -2.44 8.20 10.89
C LEU A 86 -2.73 6.92 11.67
N GLU A 87 -3.43 7.01 12.81
CA GLU A 87 -3.77 5.86 13.66
C GLU A 87 -4.98 5.08 13.13
N THR A 88 -6.06 5.79 12.78
CA THR A 88 -7.30 5.17 12.28
C THR A 88 -7.34 5.07 10.76
N ARG A 89 -6.40 5.71 10.06
CA ARG A 89 -6.38 5.86 8.59
C ARG A 89 -7.66 6.50 8.05
N ASN A 90 -8.39 7.21 8.90
CA ASN A 90 -9.62 7.89 8.52
C ASN A 90 -9.27 9.25 7.91
N VAL A 91 -9.99 9.63 6.86
CA VAL A 91 -9.85 10.93 6.24
C VAL A 91 -11.14 11.72 6.47
N ASP A 92 -11.07 12.72 7.32
CA ASP A 92 -12.17 13.60 7.69
C ASP A 92 -12.08 14.92 6.91
N TYR A 93 -13.22 15.52 6.60
CA TYR A 93 -13.31 16.75 5.82
C TYR A 93 -14.13 17.79 6.57
N GLU A 94 -13.84 19.06 6.33
CA GLU A 94 -14.63 20.16 6.89
C GLU A 94 -16.06 20.15 6.30
N GLU A 95 -17.08 20.12 7.17
CA GLU A 95 -18.51 20.09 6.83
C GLU A 95 -18.91 21.36 6.07
N GLY A 96 -18.83 21.30 4.75
CA GLY A 96 -19.11 22.41 3.84
C GLY A 96 -18.58 22.22 2.42
N SER A 97 -17.63 21.29 2.23
CA SER A 97 -17.03 20.96 0.94
C SER A 97 -17.67 19.71 0.29
N ALA A 98 -19.00 19.69 0.15
CA ALA A 98 -19.73 18.58 -0.47
C ALA A 98 -19.45 18.39 -1.99
N ASP A 99 -18.74 19.33 -2.62
CA ASP A 99 -18.45 19.29 -4.07
C ASP A 99 -17.16 18.54 -4.44
N ASP A 100 -16.34 18.09 -3.49
CA ASP A 100 -15.04 17.47 -3.77
C ASP A 100 -14.91 16.03 -3.23
N GLU A 101 -15.91 15.19 -3.56
CA GLU A 101 -15.76 13.73 -3.46
C GLU A 101 -14.48 13.26 -4.18
N SER A 102 -14.05 13.98 -5.23
CA SER A 102 -12.84 13.66 -6.00
C SER A 102 -11.53 13.83 -5.23
N LEU A 103 -11.36 14.93 -4.49
CA LEU A 103 -10.19 15.13 -3.62
C LEU A 103 -10.21 14.09 -2.50
N LYS A 104 -11.41 13.79 -2.00
CA LYS A 104 -11.59 12.80 -0.95
C LYS A 104 -11.15 11.41 -1.36
N GLU A 105 -11.69 10.91 -2.47
CA GLU A 105 -11.32 9.62 -3.03
C GLU A 105 -9.82 9.59 -3.36
N MET A 106 -9.26 10.68 -3.89
CA MET A 106 -7.82 10.74 -4.19
C MET A 106 -6.96 10.58 -2.94
N VAL A 107 -7.24 11.31 -1.86
CA VAL A 107 -6.47 11.22 -0.61
C VAL A 107 -6.66 9.86 0.06
N GLU A 108 -7.89 9.36 0.15
CA GLU A 108 -8.17 8.03 0.71
C GLU A 108 -7.44 6.92 -0.06
N LEU A 109 -7.49 6.96 -1.39
CA LEU A 109 -6.88 5.94 -2.25
C LEU A 109 -5.35 6.02 -2.20
N ALA A 110 -4.78 7.23 -2.08
CA ALA A 110 -3.35 7.42 -1.90
C ALA A 110 -2.88 6.85 -0.55
N VAL A 111 -3.57 7.17 0.55
CA VAL A 111 -3.29 6.65 1.90
C VAL A 111 -3.39 5.11 1.92
N GLN A 112 -4.45 4.55 1.32
CA GLN A 112 -4.65 3.11 1.22
C GLN A 112 -3.53 2.43 0.41
N ARG A 113 -3.18 2.98 -0.76
CA ARG A 113 -2.12 2.44 -1.63
C ARG A 113 -0.76 2.42 -0.95
N LEU A 114 -0.41 3.47 -0.22
CA LEU A 114 0.85 3.52 0.50
C LEU A 114 0.89 2.47 1.61
N TYR A 115 -0.23 2.30 2.33
CA TYR A 115 -0.35 1.29 3.36
C TYR A 115 -0.17 -0.13 2.78
N ASP A 116 -0.84 -0.45 1.68
CA ASP A 116 -0.73 -1.76 1.01
C ASP A 116 0.69 -1.99 0.46
N ALA A 117 1.33 -0.95 -0.07
CA ALA A 117 2.72 -1.03 -0.56
C ALA A 117 3.74 -1.29 0.56
N LEU A 118 3.46 -0.82 1.78
CA LEU A 118 4.30 -1.02 2.94
C LEU A 118 3.96 -2.32 3.72
N ASN A 119 2.75 -2.87 3.50
CA ASN A 119 2.32 -4.18 4.01
C ASN A 119 1.95 -5.13 2.87
N PRO A 120 2.94 -5.68 2.14
CA PRO A 120 2.71 -6.51 0.95
C PRO A 120 2.16 -7.93 1.24
N THR A 121 1.45 -8.15 2.34
CA THR A 121 1.01 -9.47 2.81
C THR A 121 -0.50 -9.61 3.04
N LEU A 122 -1.32 -8.61 2.69
CA LEU A 122 -2.80 -8.74 2.70
C LEU A 122 -3.33 -9.21 1.34
#